data_AF-A0A1S2IVZ3-F1
#
_entry.id   AF-A0A1S2IVZ3-F1
#
_cell.length_a   1.000
_cell.length_b   1.000
_cell.length_c   1.000
_cell.angle_alpha   90.00
_cell.angle_beta   90.00
_cell.angle_gamma   90.00
#
_symmetry.space_group_name_H-M   'P 1'
#
loop_
_entity.id
_entity.type
_entity.pdbx_description
1 polymer ?
#
loop_
_entity_poly.entity_id
_entity_poly.type
_entity_poly.pdbx_seq_one_letter_code
_entity_poly.pdbx_strand_id
1 'polypeptide(L)'
;MNDQSDHPAVVRLRAELDAAWKGVGALAQLEGISRDRVVAELRAAVPDVAGRAAREAGREAVVAEIRRFADAEVVASDPTVPTRVIWGDIVGTATVAATATTTLA
;
A
#
# COMPACT_ATOMS: atom_id res chain seq x y z
N MET A 1 14.80 15.78 -12.45
CA MET A 1 14.27 14.42 -12.25
C MET A 1 13.99 14.24 -10.75
N ASN A 2 12.97 14.93 -10.23
CA ASN A 2 12.52 14.84 -8.82
C ASN A 2 11.02 15.20 -8.66
N ASP A 3 10.39 15.84 -9.65
CA ASP A 3 8.98 16.27 -9.56
C ASP A 3 7.96 15.14 -9.33
N GLN A 4 8.24 13.91 -9.78
CA GLN A 4 7.32 12.78 -9.56
C GLN A 4 7.32 12.28 -8.10
N SER A 5 8.41 12.46 -7.34
CA SER A 5 8.46 12.05 -5.93
C SER A 5 7.76 13.03 -4.99
N ASP A 6 7.66 14.30 -5.37
CA ASP A 6 6.94 15.34 -4.62
C ASP A 6 5.50 15.53 -5.13
N HIS A 7 5.06 14.75 -6.11
CA HIS A 7 3.70 14.83 -6.61
C HIS A 7 2.71 14.56 -5.45
N PRO A 8 1.72 15.44 -5.19
CA PRO A 8 0.83 15.32 -4.03
C PRO A 8 0.13 13.97 -3.90
N ALA A 9 -0.21 13.34 -5.04
CA ALA A 9 -0.80 12.01 -5.10
C ALA A 9 0.14 10.91 -4.58
N VAL A 10 1.45 11.01 -4.87
CA VAL A 10 2.47 10.07 -4.39
C VAL A 10 2.74 10.29 -2.90
N VAL A 11 2.73 11.54 -2.43
CA VAL A 11 2.83 11.85 -0.99
C VAL A 11 1.64 11.28 -0.22
N ARG A 12 0.41 11.41 -0.74
CA ARG A 12 -0.77 10.76 -0.14
C ARG A 12 -0.65 9.25 -0.12
N LEU A 13 -0.21 8.64 -1.22
CA LEU A 13 0.03 7.19 -1.27
C LEU A 13 1.02 6.74 -0.19
N ARG A 14 2.13 7.47 0.01
CA ARG A 14 3.10 7.17 1.07
C ARG A 14 2.46 7.21 2.46
N ALA A 15 1.67 8.25 2.74
CA ALA A 15 0.98 8.38 4.02
C ALA A 15 -0.01 7.23 4.26
N GLU A 16 -0.74 6.81 3.21
CA GLU A 16 -1.66 5.67 3.29
C GLU A 16 -0.93 4.33 3.47
N LEU A 17 0.22 4.14 2.82
CA LEU A 17 1.05 2.95 3.02
C LEU A 17 1.62 2.89 4.45
N ASP A 18 2.07 4.01 5.01
CA ASP A 18 2.53 4.11 6.40
C ASP A 18 1.41 3.83 7.41
N ALA A 19 0.23 4.42 7.20
CA ALA A 19 -0.95 4.16 8.02
C ALA A 19 -1.37 2.69 7.95
N ALA A 20 -1.39 2.10 6.74
CA ALA A 20 -1.73 0.71 6.53
C ALA A 20 -0.74 -0.22 7.23
N TRP A 21 0.56 0.05 7.10
CA TRP A 21 1.61 -0.73 7.76
C TRP A 21 1.47 -0.74 9.29
N LYS A 22 1.26 0.44 9.89
CA LYS A 22 0.98 0.57 11.32
C LYS A 22 -0.28 -0.18 11.73
N GLY A 23 -1.32 -0.12 10.89
CA GLY A 23 -2.55 -0.89 11.06
C GLY A 23 -2.29 -2.41 11.07
N VAL A 24 -1.48 -2.92 10.14
CA VAL A 24 -1.08 -4.34 10.09
C VAL A 24 -0.28 -4.72 11.34
N GLY A 25 0.68 -3.89 11.77
CA GLY A 25 1.45 -4.12 13.00
C GLY A 25 0.57 -4.17 14.26
N ALA A 26 -0.50 -3.37 14.31
CA ALA A 26 -1.45 -3.36 15.41
C ALA A 26 -2.39 -4.58 15.42
N LEU A 27 -2.49 -5.36 14.33
CA LEU A 27 -3.36 -6.54 14.26
C LEU A 27 -2.99 -7.62 15.27
N ALA A 28 -1.72 -7.70 15.70
CA ALA A 28 -1.30 -8.64 16.74
C ALA A 28 -1.97 -8.35 18.10
N GLN A 29 -2.44 -7.13 18.31
CA GLN A 29 -3.14 -6.70 19.53
C GLN A 29 -4.67 -6.73 19.38
N LEU A 30 -5.18 -7.15 18.22
CA LEU A 30 -6.60 -7.22 17.91
C LEU A 30 -7.04 -8.67 17.71
N GLU A 31 -8.16 -9.05 18.32
CA GLU A 31 -8.74 -10.39 18.17
C GLU A 31 -10.12 -10.35 17.49
N GLY A 32 -10.44 -11.43 16.77
CA GLY A 32 -11.75 -11.66 16.18
C GLY A 32 -12.18 -10.60 15.17
N ILE A 33 -13.45 -10.19 15.25
CA ILE A 33 -14.15 -9.36 14.26
C ILE A 33 -13.43 -8.02 13.98
N SER A 34 -12.80 -7.42 14.99
CA SER A 34 -12.07 -6.16 14.84
C SER A 34 -10.86 -6.31 13.93
N ARG A 35 -10.15 -7.43 14.01
CA ARG A 35 -8.98 -7.72 13.19
C ARG A 35 -9.38 -7.89 11.72
N ASP A 36 -10.40 -8.71 11.45
CA ASP A 36 -10.87 -8.98 10.09
C ASP A 36 -11.41 -7.72 9.40
N ARG A 37 -12.11 -6.87 10.16
CA ARG A 37 -12.60 -5.59 9.64
C ARG A 37 -11.45 -4.68 9.23
N VAL A 38 -10.45 -4.51 10.08
CA VAL A 38 -9.27 -3.67 9.75
C VAL A 38 -8.56 -4.24 8.52
N VAL A 39 -8.36 -5.55 8.44
CA VAL A 39 -7.75 -6.18 7.26
C VAL A 39 -8.57 -5.91 5.99
N ALA A 40 -9.89 -6.00 6.06
CA ALA A 40 -10.77 -5.72 4.91
C ALA A 40 -10.70 -4.24 4.49
N GLU A 41 -10.70 -3.31 5.44
CA GLU A 41 -10.58 -1.88 5.18
C GLU A 41 -9.23 -1.55 4.50
N LEU A 42 -8.12 -2.11 5.00
CA LEU A 42 -6.80 -1.93 4.41
C LEU A 42 -6.70 -2.50 2.98
N ARG A 43 -7.28 -3.67 2.75
CA ARG A 43 -7.32 -4.32 1.42
C ARG A 43 -8.16 -3.55 0.41
N ALA A 44 -9.07 -2.67 0.84
CA ALA A 44 -9.84 -1.81 -0.05
C ALA A 44 -9.16 -0.44 -0.26
N ALA A 45 -8.73 0.21 0.81
CA ALA A 45 -8.26 1.59 0.77
C ALA A 45 -6.94 1.76 -0.01
N VAL A 46 -5.96 0.87 0.23
CA VAL A 46 -4.62 1.02 -0.37
C VAL A 46 -4.64 0.85 -1.90
N PRO A 47 -5.33 -0.17 -2.48
CA PRO A 47 -5.46 -0.27 -3.93
C PRO A 47 -6.18 0.91 -4.59
N ASP A 48 -7.21 1.45 -3.95
CA ASP A 48 -7.94 2.61 -4.47
C ASP A 48 -7.08 3.87 -4.54
N VAL A 49 -6.24 4.09 -3.53
CA VAL A 49 -5.29 5.22 -3.50
C VAL A 49 -4.17 5.01 -4.50
N ALA A 50 -3.63 3.78 -4.61
CA ALA A 50 -2.61 3.45 -5.61
C ALA A 50 -3.11 3.65 -7.04
N GLY A 51 -4.33 3.22 -7.35
CA GLY A 51 -4.96 3.45 -8.65
C GLY A 51 -5.18 4.93 -8.95
N ARG A 52 -5.60 5.74 -7.97
CA ARG A 52 -5.72 7.20 -8.14
C ARG A 52 -4.36 7.86 -8.37
N ALA A 53 -3.37 7.54 -7.54
CA ALA A 53 -2.02 8.05 -7.68
C ALA A 53 -1.42 7.68 -9.05
N ALA A 54 -1.67 6.47 -9.55
CA ALA A 54 -1.15 6.04 -10.85
C ALA A 54 -1.76 6.82 -12.03
N ARG A 55 -3.04 7.22 -11.91
CA ARG A 55 -3.70 8.10 -12.90
C ARG A 55 -3.15 9.52 -12.87
N GLU A 56 -2.80 10.03 -11.69
CA GLU A 56 -2.38 11.43 -11.51
C GLU A 56 -0.87 11.64 -11.71
N ALA A 57 -0.03 10.78 -11.13
CA ALA A 57 1.42 10.91 -11.11
C ALA A 57 2.15 9.97 -12.09
N GLY A 58 1.41 9.05 -12.72
CA GLY A 58 1.92 8.04 -13.63
C GLY A 58 2.21 6.70 -12.95
N ARG A 59 1.88 5.62 -13.67
CA ARG A 59 2.02 4.22 -13.22
C ARG A 59 3.43 3.89 -12.72
N GLU A 60 4.46 4.23 -13.48
CA GLU A 60 5.83 3.80 -13.18
C GLU A 60 6.35 4.38 -11.88
N ALA A 61 6.12 5.67 -11.63
CA ALA A 61 6.50 6.32 -10.38
C ALA A 61 5.78 5.70 -9.18
N VAL A 62 4.49 5.41 -9.32
CA VAL A 62 3.69 4.81 -8.25
C VAL A 62 4.12 3.37 -7.94
N VAL A 63 4.36 2.54 -8.96
CA VAL A 63 4.84 1.17 -8.76
C VAL A 63 6.24 1.16 -8.15
N ALA A 64 7.12 2.06 -8.58
CA ALA A 64 8.45 2.20 -7.99
C ALA A 64 8.35 2.58 -6.50
N GLU A 65 7.43 3.48 -6.15
CA GLU A 65 7.23 3.91 -4.78
C GLU A 65 6.66 2.80 -3.89
N ILE A 66 5.65 2.07 -4.37
CA ILE A 66 5.06 0.92 -3.65
C ILE A 66 6.13 -0.12 -3.34
N ARG A 67 6.99 -0.46 -4.32
CA ARG A 67 8.09 -1.42 -4.13
C ARG A 67 9.12 -0.92 -3.11
N ARG A 68 9.53 0.35 -3.22
CA ARG A 68 10.47 0.98 -2.29
C ARG A 68 9.97 0.91 -0.85
N PHE A 69 8.68 1.18 -0.65
CA PHE A 69 8.05 1.14 0.67
C PHE A 69 7.94 -0.30 1.21
N ALA A 70 7.56 -1.24 0.36
CA ALA A 70 7.49 -2.65 0.73
C ALA A 70 8.85 -3.22 1.16
N ASP A 71 9.92 -2.88 0.43
CA ASP A 71 11.27 -3.34 0.74
C ASP A 71 11.82 -2.71 2.04
N ALA A 72 11.56 -1.41 2.27
CA ALA A 72 12.03 -0.71 3.46
C ALA A 72 11.38 -1.24 4.75
N GLU A 73 10.06 -1.46 4.75
CA GLU A 73 9.31 -1.83 5.96
C GLU A 73 9.38 -3.34 6.28
N VAL A 74 9.46 -4.21 5.27
CA VAL A 74 9.64 -5.66 5.48
C VAL A 74 10.96 -5.99 6.17
N VAL A 75 12.00 -5.16 5.99
CA VAL A 75 13.30 -5.31 6.67
C VAL A 75 13.23 -4.89 8.14
N ALA A 76 12.28 -4.03 8.53
CA ALA A 76 12.24 -3.41 9.85
C ALA A 76 11.38 -4.15 10.90
N SER A 77 10.48 -5.05 10.51
CA SER A 77 9.53 -5.69 11.44
C SER A 77 9.75 -7.17 11.73
N ASP A 78 9.37 -7.54 12.96
CA ASP A 78 9.36 -8.89 13.51
C ASP A 78 8.56 -9.86 12.60
N PRO A 79 9.15 -10.99 12.17
CA PRO A 79 8.63 -11.88 11.13
C PRO A 79 7.44 -12.75 11.56
N THR A 80 6.59 -12.30 12.49
CA THR A 80 5.31 -12.98 12.75
C THR A 80 4.59 -13.18 11.41
N VAL A 81 4.55 -14.44 10.98
CA VAL A 81 4.19 -14.87 9.62
C VAL A 81 2.85 -14.27 9.13
N PRO A 82 1.81 -14.06 9.96
CA PRO A 82 0.56 -13.46 9.52
C PRO A 82 0.68 -12.01 9.03
N THR A 83 1.50 -11.19 9.69
CA THR A 83 1.68 -9.75 9.39
C THR A 83 2.33 -9.56 8.02
N ARG A 84 3.36 -10.36 7.74
CA ARG A 84 4.08 -10.31 6.45
C ARG A 84 3.21 -10.77 5.28
N VAL A 85 2.36 -11.78 5.48
CA VAL A 85 1.44 -12.26 4.44
C VAL A 85 0.37 -11.22 4.14
N ILE A 86 -0.26 -10.65 5.17
CA ILE A 86 -1.29 -9.60 4.99
C ILE A 86 -0.69 -8.37 4.29
N TRP A 87 0.50 -7.95 4.69
CA TRP A 87 1.20 -6.84 4.04
C TRP A 87 1.54 -7.14 2.58
N GLY A 88 2.05 -8.34 2.29
CA GLY A 88 2.35 -8.78 0.92
C GLY A 88 1.11 -8.76 0.01
N ASP A 89 -0.04 -9.21 0.51
CA ASP A 89 -1.32 -9.15 -0.22
C ASP A 89 -1.72 -7.70 -0.53
N ILE A 90 -1.64 -6.80 0.46
CA ILE A 90 -2.00 -5.37 0.29
C ILE A 90 -1.10 -4.70 -0.75
N VAL A 91 0.23 -4.92 -0.67
CA VAL A 91 1.19 -4.37 -1.63
C VAL A 91 0.96 -4.96 -3.03
N GLY A 92 0.66 -6.26 -3.11
CA GLY A 92 0.35 -6.95 -4.35
C GLY A 92 -0.90 -6.38 -5.05
N THR A 93 -2.01 -6.26 -4.33
CA THR A 93 -3.25 -5.69 -4.89
C THR A 93 -3.12 -4.22 -5.24
N ALA A 94 -2.37 -3.44 -4.45
CA ALA A 94 -2.07 -2.04 -4.76
C ALA A 94 -1.23 -1.90 -6.04
N THR A 95 -0.25 -2.76 -6.24
CA THR A 95 0.55 -2.81 -7.48
C THR A 95 -0.34 -3.17 -8.67
N VAL A 96 -1.20 -4.18 -8.54
CA VAL A 96 -2.16 -4.53 -9.59
C VAL A 96 -3.06 -3.34 -9.94
N ALA A 97 -3.65 -2.68 -8.94
CA ALA A 97 -4.50 -1.51 -9.16
C ALA A 97 -3.76 -0.35 -9.84
N ALA A 98 -2.53 -0.06 -9.42
CA ALA A 98 -1.68 0.95 -10.07
C ALA A 98 -1.37 0.61 -11.54
N THR A 99 -1.27 -0.68 -11.88
CA THR A 99 -0.99 -1.12 -13.27
C THR A 99 -2.23 -1.22 -14.15
N ALA A 100 -3.40 -1.51 -13.56
CA ALA A 100 -4.66 -1.71 -14.27
C ALA A 100 -5.27 -0.40 -14.81
N THR A 101 -4.79 0.77 -14.39
CA THR A 101 -5.34 2.07 -14.79
C THR A 101 -5.08 2.44 -16.25
N THR A 102 -4.35 1.62 -17.02
CA THR A 102 -4.09 1.82 -18.46
C THR A 102 -5.21 1.31 -19.38
N THR A 103 -6.48 1.37 -18.98
CA THR A 103 -7.61 1.05 -19.88
C THR A 103 -8.59 2.21 -19.92
N LEU A 104 -8.38 3.12 -20.87
CA LEU A 104 -9.37 3.91 -21.61
C LEU A 104 -8.58 4.89 -22.49
N ALA A 105 -8.31 4.44 -23.72
CA ALA A 105 -7.95 5.27 -24.86
C ALA A 105 -9.11 5.23 -25.85
#